data_AF-A0A7S2LUK7-F1
#
_entry.id   AF-A0A7S2LUK7-F1
#
_cell.length_a   1.000
_cell.length_b   1.000
_cell.length_c   1.000
_cell.angle_alpha   90.00
_cell.angle_beta   90.00
_cell.angle_gamma   90.00
#
_symmetry.space_group_name_H-M   'P 1'
#
loop_
_entity.id
_entity.type
_entity.pdbx_description
1 polymer ?
#
loop_
_entity_poly.entity_id
_entity_poly.type
_entity_poly.pdbx_seq_one_letter_code
_entity_poly.pdbx_strand_id
1 'polypeptide(L)'
;HIKEGASKYKGVHFNKLMKKWHARIYIDGEARFIGYYDNEEEAAVDYARTVFKFKGQGALDKAREAKEENSFAFDLRDIPPQLPIPKSAGHIKEGASKYKGVSFNKSTNKWHAKIMIEGKARFIGSYENEEEAAVDYARAVFKLKGQGALDK
;
A
#
# COMPACT_ATOMS: atom_id res chain seq x y z
N HIS A 1 -6.09 41.91 11.25
CA HIS A 1 -6.85 42.11 10.00
C HIS A 1 -7.46 40.79 9.55
N ILE A 2 -8.73 40.53 9.90
CA ILE A 2 -9.48 39.37 9.41
C ILE A 2 -10.14 39.83 8.11
N LYS A 3 -9.79 39.22 6.96
CA LYS A 3 -10.31 39.63 5.65
C LYS A 3 -11.83 39.36 5.61
N GLU A 4 -12.64 40.38 5.33
CA GLU A 4 -14.10 40.27 5.16
C GLU A 4 -14.46 39.23 4.08
N GLY A 5 -14.89 38.05 4.53
CA GLY A 5 -15.18 36.87 3.70
C GLY A 5 -14.40 35.61 4.08
N ALA A 6 -13.49 35.69 5.05
CA ALA A 6 -12.84 34.52 5.64
C ALA A 6 -13.76 33.88 6.69
N SER A 7 -14.17 32.63 6.44
CA SER A 7 -14.88 31.82 7.42
C SER A 7 -14.04 31.62 8.68
N LYS A 8 -14.70 31.45 9.84
CA LYS A 8 -14.03 30.93 11.04
C LYS A 8 -13.71 29.43 10.94
N TYR A 9 -14.30 28.73 9.98
CA TYR A 9 -14.12 27.30 9.75
C TYR A 9 -13.13 27.03 8.62
N LYS A 10 -12.21 26.10 8.87
CA LYS A 10 -11.20 25.69 7.88
C LYS A 10 -11.88 25.08 6.65
N GLY A 11 -11.51 25.57 5.47
CA GLY A 11 -12.01 25.05 4.20
C GLY A 11 -13.38 25.60 3.77
N VAL A 12 -13.99 26.48 4.57
CA VAL A 12 -15.27 27.12 4.25
C VAL A 12 -15.03 28.56 3.78
N HIS A 13 -15.73 28.97 2.73
CA HIS A 13 -15.56 30.29 2.11
C HIS A 13 -16.89 30.85 1.62
N PHE A 14 -17.13 32.15 1.82
CA PHE A 14 -18.33 32.80 1.30
C PHE A 14 -18.11 33.26 -0.14
N ASN A 15 -18.97 32.81 -1.05
CA ASN A 15 -19.03 33.30 -2.42
C ASN A 15 -19.99 34.49 -2.50
N LYS A 16 -19.43 35.70 -2.67
CA LYS A 16 -20.19 36.96 -2.74
C LYS A 16 -21.06 37.07 -3.99
N LEU A 17 -20.71 36.40 -5.10
CA LEU A 17 -21.47 36.44 -6.35
C LEU A 17 -22.73 35.59 -6.26
N MET A 18 -22.61 34.39 -5.67
CA MET A 18 -23.74 33.47 -5.50
C MET A 18 -24.51 33.69 -4.20
N LYS A 19 -23.99 34.55 -3.30
CA LYS A 19 -24.45 34.73 -1.92
C LYS A 19 -24.55 33.41 -1.15
N LYS A 20 -23.65 32.46 -1.44
CA LYS A 20 -23.61 31.12 -0.85
C LYS A 20 -22.27 30.83 -0.20
N TRP A 21 -22.29 30.11 0.91
CA TRP A 21 -21.11 29.49 1.48
C TRP A 21 -20.71 28.28 0.64
N HIS A 22 -19.42 27.98 0.57
CA HIS A 22 -18.95 26.73 -0.02
C HIS A 22 -17.85 26.11 0.81
N ALA A 23 -17.80 24.78 0.82
CA ALA A 23 -16.77 24.02 1.50
C ALA A 23 -15.86 23.31 0.49
N ARG A 24 -14.56 23.31 0.77
CA ARG A 24 -13.53 22.58 0.04
C ARG A 24 -12.59 21.86 1.00
N ILE A 25 -12.16 20.67 0.62
CA ILE A 25 -11.18 19.87 1.36
C ILE A 25 -9.95 19.64 0.48
N TYR A 26 -8.79 19.46 1.12
CA TYR A 26 -7.58 19.00 0.45
C TYR A 26 -7.30 17.55 0.84
N ILE A 27 -7.25 16.66 -0.14
CA ILE A 27 -6.97 15.23 0.03
C ILE A 27 -5.78 14.92 -0.87
N ASP A 28 -4.67 14.46 -0.28
CA ASP A 28 -3.43 14.12 -1.00
C ASP A 28 -2.90 15.24 -1.94
N GLY A 29 -3.10 16.50 -1.53
CA GLY A 29 -2.67 17.68 -2.29
C GLY A 29 -3.70 18.17 -3.33
N GLU A 30 -4.76 17.41 -3.60
CA GLU A 30 -5.83 17.81 -4.51
C GLU A 30 -6.99 18.49 -3.75
N ALA A 31 -7.45 19.62 -4.28
CA ALA A 31 -8.60 20.34 -3.72
C ALA A 31 -9.90 19.75 -4.27
N ARG A 32 -10.72 19.17 -3.39
CA ARG A 32 -12.05 18.65 -3.72
C ARG A 32 -13.14 19.58 -3.20
N PHE A 33 -14.02 19.98 -4.10
CA PHE A 33 -15.21 20.75 -3.77
C PHE A 33 -16.25 19.85 -3.10
N ILE A 34 -16.84 20.32 -2.00
CA ILE A 34 -17.81 19.54 -1.21
C ILE A 34 -19.23 19.98 -1.58
N GLY A 35 -19.50 21.29 -1.63
CA GLY A 35 -20.84 21.80 -1.92
C GLY A 35 -20.97 23.32 -1.74
N TYR A 36 -22.13 23.84 -2.18
CA TYR A 36 -22.61 25.18 -1.83
C TYR A 36 -23.72 25.07 -0.79
N TYR A 37 -23.72 25.98 0.18
CA TYR A 37 -24.61 25.99 1.33
C TYR A 37 -25.12 27.41 1.57
N ASP A 38 -26.31 27.52 2.14
CA ASP A 38 -26.92 28.83 2.42
C ASP A 38 -26.40 29.42 3.75
N ASN A 39 -25.79 28.60 4.62
CA ASN A 39 -25.20 29.01 5.90
C ASN A 39 -23.75 28.47 6.06
N GLU A 40 -23.00 29.11 6.96
CA GLU A 40 -21.58 28.78 7.23
C GLU A 40 -21.44 27.46 8.01
N GLU A 41 -22.37 27.17 8.91
CA GLU A 41 -22.31 26.06 9.86
C GLU A 41 -22.55 24.70 9.17
N GLU A 42 -23.48 24.62 8.24
CA GLU A 42 -23.77 23.44 7.42
C GLU A 42 -22.58 23.12 6.51
N ALA A 43 -21.97 24.15 5.91
CA ALA A 43 -20.74 23.99 5.15
C ALA A 43 -19.60 23.41 6.01
N ALA A 44 -19.49 23.85 7.27
CA ALA A 44 -18.50 23.34 8.21
C ALA A 44 -18.79 21.91 8.69
N VAL A 45 -20.06 21.57 8.94
CA VAL A 45 -20.50 20.22 9.31
C VAL A 45 -20.19 19.24 8.18
N ASP A 46 -20.48 19.61 6.93
CA ASP A 46 -20.24 18.75 5.78
C ASP A 46 -18.75 18.59 5.47
N TYR A 47 -17.96 19.65 5.68
CA TYR A 47 -16.49 19.57 5.71
C TYR A 47 -16.00 18.56 6.76
N ALA A 48 -16.50 18.64 8.00
CA ALA A 48 -16.08 17.72 9.06
C ALA A 48 -16.45 16.25 8.75
N ARG A 49 -17.65 16.00 8.23
CA ARG A 49 -18.09 14.67 7.75
C ARG A 49 -17.19 14.14 6.64
N THR A 50 -16.85 15.01 5.69
CA THR A 50 -15.98 14.68 4.56
C THR A 50 -14.58 14.32 5.04
N VAL A 51 -13.99 15.12 5.94
CA VAL A 51 -12.69 14.80 6.57
C VAL A 51 -12.72 13.45 7.28
N PHE A 52 -13.78 13.17 8.05
CA PHE A 52 -13.92 11.88 8.75
C PHE A 52 -14.00 10.71 7.78
N LYS A 53 -14.83 10.84 6.73
CA LYS A 53 -15.00 9.82 5.69
C LYS A 53 -13.68 9.54 4.97
N PHE A 54 -12.96 10.56 4.53
CA PHE A 54 -11.71 10.36 3.78
C PHE A 54 -10.55 9.89 4.66
N LYS A 55 -10.47 10.30 5.94
CA LYS A 55 -9.51 9.71 6.89
C LYS A 55 -9.79 8.23 7.13
N GLY A 56 -11.06 7.84 7.25
CA GLY A 56 -11.47 6.44 7.40
C GLY A 56 -11.25 5.62 6.13
N GLN A 57 -11.54 6.20 4.97
CA GLN A 57 -11.40 5.54 3.67
C GLN A 57 -9.93 5.35 3.29
N GLY A 58 -9.06 6.34 3.46
CA GLY A 58 -7.62 6.17 3.23
C GLY A 58 -6.97 5.12 4.15
N ALA A 59 -7.49 4.92 5.37
CA ALA A 59 -7.06 3.83 6.24
C ALA A 59 -7.59 2.46 5.78
N LEU A 60 -8.83 2.40 5.28
CA LEU A 60 -9.44 1.19 4.73
C LEU A 60 -8.79 0.77 3.41
N ASP A 61 -8.49 1.71 2.51
CA ASP A 61 -7.81 1.46 1.24
C ASP A 61 -6.38 0.96 1.48
N LYS A 62 -5.64 1.55 2.43
CA LYS A 62 -4.32 1.04 2.85
C LYS A 62 -4.40 -0.35 3.48
N ALA A 63 -5.41 -0.60 4.31
CA ALA A 63 -5.62 -1.93 4.89
C ALA A 63 -6.01 -2.95 3.82
N ARG A 64 -6.82 -2.57 2.83
CA ARG A 64 -7.21 -3.43 1.71
C ARG A 64 -6.04 -3.70 0.78
N GLU A 65 -5.23 -2.68 0.46
CA GLU A 65 -3.99 -2.82 -0.31
C GLU A 65 -3.02 -3.76 0.41
N ALA A 66 -2.77 -3.57 1.71
CA ALA A 66 -1.95 -4.47 2.50
C ALA A 66 -2.49 -5.91 2.56
N LYS A 67 -3.83 -6.08 2.54
CA LYS A 67 -4.48 -7.41 2.54
C LYS A 67 -4.46 -8.07 1.17
N GLU A 68 -4.58 -7.31 0.08
CA GLU A 68 -4.55 -7.79 -1.30
C GLU A 68 -3.11 -8.07 -1.77
N GLU A 69 -2.13 -7.34 -1.24
CA GLU A 69 -0.72 -7.67 -1.41
C GLU A 69 -0.32 -8.95 -0.67
N ASN A 70 -1.06 -9.33 0.38
CA ASN A 70 -0.88 -10.57 1.14
C ASN A 70 -1.76 -11.72 0.60
N SER A 71 -2.86 -11.44 -0.11
CA SER A 71 -3.78 -12.46 -0.62
C SER A 71 -3.27 -13.19 -1.87
N PHE A 72 -2.23 -12.70 -2.52
CA PHE A 72 -1.44 -13.48 -3.50
C PHE A 72 -0.49 -14.45 -2.77
N ALA A 73 -1.03 -15.14 -1.77
CA ALA A 73 -0.39 -16.30 -1.19
C ALA A 73 -0.15 -17.27 -2.34
N PHE A 74 1.13 -17.44 -2.71
CA PHE A 74 1.49 -18.49 -3.64
C PHE A 74 1.04 -19.80 -3.00
N ASP A 75 -0.02 -20.41 -3.52
CA ASP A 75 -0.32 -21.79 -3.14
C ASP A 75 0.78 -22.66 -3.73
N LEU A 76 1.81 -22.88 -2.92
CA LEU A 76 2.98 -23.67 -3.27
C LEU A 76 2.77 -25.14 -2.96
N ARG A 77 1.68 -25.54 -2.28
CA ARG A 77 1.45 -26.89 -1.74
C ARG A 77 1.60 -28.00 -2.79
N ASP A 78 1.18 -27.72 -4.02
CA ASP A 78 1.25 -28.65 -5.15
C ASP A 78 2.63 -28.71 -5.84
N ILE A 79 3.51 -27.75 -5.54
CA ILE A 79 4.83 -27.65 -6.17
C ILE A 79 5.85 -28.41 -5.33
N PRO A 80 6.57 -29.40 -5.87
CA PRO A 80 7.58 -30.12 -5.11
C PRO A 80 8.71 -29.16 -4.67
N PRO A 81 9.35 -29.41 -3.51
CA PRO A 81 10.42 -28.57 -3.01
C PRO A 81 11.53 -28.44 -4.06
N GLN A 82 11.94 -27.20 -4.32
CA GLN A 82 12.98 -26.86 -5.30
C GLN A 82 14.28 -26.51 -4.59
N LEU A 83 15.41 -26.74 -5.26
CA LEU A 83 16.72 -26.38 -4.72
C LEU A 83 16.83 -24.85 -4.54
N PRO A 84 17.33 -24.38 -3.39
CA PRO A 84 17.43 -22.96 -3.10
C PRO A 84 18.43 -22.28 -4.05
N ILE A 85 18.09 -21.09 -4.52
CA ILE A 85 18.87 -20.36 -5.53
C ILE A 85 19.88 -19.44 -4.82
N PRO A 86 21.20 -19.72 -4.87
CA PRO A 86 22.20 -18.88 -4.23
C PRO A 86 22.35 -17.52 -4.95
N LYS A 87 22.69 -16.48 -4.20
CA LYS A 87 23.11 -15.19 -4.77
C LYS A 87 24.55 -15.30 -5.28
N SER A 88 24.84 -14.57 -6.36
CA SER A 88 26.22 -14.41 -6.83
C SER A 88 27.07 -13.72 -5.74
N ALA A 89 28.23 -14.30 -5.45
CA ALA A 89 29.09 -13.93 -4.32
C ALA A 89 29.51 -12.44 -4.29
N GLY A 90 29.51 -11.75 -5.43
CA GLY A 90 29.91 -10.35 -5.54
C GLY A 90 28.92 -9.31 -4.96
N HIS A 91 27.72 -9.72 -4.50
CA HIS A 91 26.68 -8.78 -4.05
C HIS A 91 25.96 -9.20 -2.76
N ILE A 92 26.66 -9.93 -1.88
CA ILE A 92 26.16 -10.31 -0.56
C ILE A 92 26.58 -9.22 0.43
N LYS A 93 25.64 -8.35 0.83
CA LYS A 93 25.86 -7.40 1.92
C LYS A 93 25.90 -8.17 3.25
N GLU A 94 26.76 -7.75 4.18
CA GLU A 94 26.78 -8.32 5.54
C GLU A 94 25.37 -8.28 6.17
N GLY A 95 24.86 -9.43 6.62
CA GLY A 95 23.51 -9.58 7.16
C GLY A 95 22.40 -9.79 6.11
N ALA A 96 22.74 -9.88 4.82
CA ALA A 96 21.81 -10.31 3.77
C ALA A 96 21.85 -11.84 3.60
N SER A 97 20.70 -12.42 3.25
CA SER A 97 20.61 -13.85 2.94
C SER A 97 21.58 -14.26 1.82
N LYS A 98 22.17 -15.46 1.92
CA LYS A 98 22.93 -16.09 0.83
C LYS A 98 22.05 -16.53 -0.34
N TYR A 99 20.73 -16.58 -0.16
CA TYR A 99 19.77 -16.98 -1.18
C TYR A 99 19.03 -15.79 -1.81
N LYS A 100 18.67 -15.92 -3.08
CA LYS A 100 17.93 -14.91 -3.83
C LYS A 100 16.50 -14.79 -3.27
N GLY A 101 15.98 -13.55 -3.21
CA GLY A 101 14.63 -13.29 -2.72
C GLY A 101 14.40 -13.48 -1.21
N VAL A 102 15.40 -13.92 -0.46
CA VAL A 102 15.32 -14.12 0.99
C VAL A 102 15.97 -12.95 1.73
N SER A 103 15.35 -12.54 2.84
CA SER A 103 15.83 -11.45 3.70
C SER A 103 15.48 -11.71 5.17
N PHE A 104 16.38 -11.38 6.08
CA PHE A 104 16.13 -11.53 7.51
C PHE A 104 15.44 -10.28 8.08
N ASN A 105 14.34 -10.47 8.80
CA ASN A 105 13.68 -9.42 9.55
C ASN A 105 14.10 -9.46 11.02
N LYS A 106 14.89 -8.46 11.44
CA LYS A 106 15.38 -8.35 12.82
C LYS A 106 14.28 -8.07 13.84
N SER A 107 13.18 -7.40 13.45
CA SER A 107 12.09 -7.05 14.37
C SER A 107 11.25 -8.26 14.77
N THR A 108 11.06 -9.21 13.85
CA THR A 108 10.26 -10.41 14.09
C THR A 108 11.12 -11.65 14.30
N ASN A 109 12.45 -11.53 14.14
CA ASN A 109 13.41 -12.63 14.14
C ASN A 109 13.01 -13.75 13.16
N LYS A 110 12.57 -13.39 11.95
CA LYS A 110 12.09 -14.33 10.93
C LYS A 110 12.70 -14.05 9.57
N TRP A 111 12.87 -15.10 8.79
CA TRP A 111 13.29 -15.04 7.38
C TRP A 111 12.09 -14.84 6.49
N HIS A 112 12.15 -13.83 5.63
CA HIS A 112 11.07 -13.48 4.70
C HIS A 112 11.50 -13.84 3.28
N ALA A 113 10.66 -14.61 2.59
CA ALA A 113 10.82 -14.88 1.17
C ALA A 113 9.91 -13.95 0.36
N LYS A 114 10.48 -13.29 -0.66
CA LYS A 114 9.75 -12.42 -1.58
C LYS A 114 10.25 -12.60 -3.01
N ILE A 115 9.34 -12.44 -3.97
CA ILE A 115 9.62 -12.57 -5.40
C ILE A 115 9.17 -11.33 -6.16
N MET A 116 9.87 -11.00 -7.25
CA MET A 116 9.51 -9.88 -8.12
C MET A 116 8.70 -10.41 -9.30
N ILE A 117 7.47 -9.94 -9.46
CA ILE A 117 6.57 -10.28 -10.57
C ILE A 117 6.15 -8.96 -11.21
N GLU A 118 6.39 -8.78 -12.51
CA GLU A 118 5.98 -7.57 -13.25
C GLU A 118 6.43 -6.25 -12.58
N GLY A 119 7.65 -6.23 -12.00
CA GLY A 119 8.18 -5.06 -11.30
C GLY A 119 7.63 -4.86 -9.88
N LYS A 120 6.68 -5.68 -9.42
CA LYS A 120 6.12 -5.62 -8.06
C LYS A 120 6.66 -6.74 -7.17
N ALA A 121 7.08 -6.40 -5.96
CA ALA A 121 7.50 -7.38 -4.96
C ALA A 121 6.26 -8.07 -4.36
N ARG A 122 6.20 -9.39 -4.42
CA ARG A 122 5.17 -10.23 -3.78
C ARG A 122 5.78 -11.03 -2.65
N PHE A 123 5.08 -11.01 -1.52
CA PHE A 123 5.48 -11.76 -0.34
C PHE A 123 5.06 -13.22 -0.47
N ILE A 124 5.98 -14.13 -0.20
CA ILE A 124 5.72 -15.58 -0.27
C ILE A 124 5.38 -16.10 1.13
N GLY A 125 6.21 -15.76 2.12
CA GLY A 125 6.02 -16.24 3.49
C GLY A 125 7.10 -15.76 4.46
N SER A 126 6.81 -15.97 5.75
CA SER A 126 7.76 -15.82 6.86
C SER A 126 8.12 -17.20 7.40
N TYR A 127 9.41 -17.44 7.62
CA TYR A 127 9.98 -18.72 8.01
C TYR A 127 10.94 -18.52 9.19
N GLU A 128 11.15 -19.58 9.95
CA GLU A 128 12.14 -19.60 11.03
C GLU A 128 13.55 -19.83 10.49
N ASN A 129 13.67 -20.55 9.37
CA ASN A 129 14.93 -20.89 8.72
C ASN A 129 15.12 -20.18 7.38
N GLU A 130 16.36 -19.80 7.10
CA GLU A 130 16.76 -19.19 5.83
C GLU A 130 16.54 -20.16 4.64
N GLU A 131 16.81 -21.44 4.86
CA GLU A 131 16.75 -22.49 3.84
C GLU A 131 15.31 -22.77 3.42
N GLU A 132 14.37 -22.83 4.37
CA GLU A 132 12.94 -22.99 4.07
C GLU A 132 12.41 -21.81 3.25
N ALA A 133 12.78 -20.58 3.64
CA ALA A 133 12.45 -19.39 2.87
C ALA A 133 13.00 -19.46 1.44
N ALA A 134 14.20 -20.00 1.26
CA ALA A 134 14.84 -20.13 -0.04
C ALA A 134 14.22 -21.24 -0.91
N VAL A 135 13.77 -22.34 -0.31
CA VAL A 135 13.03 -23.41 -0.99
C VAL A 135 11.69 -22.87 -1.51
N ASP A 136 10.93 -22.16 -0.69
CA ASP A 136 9.65 -21.59 -1.12
C ASP A 136 9.83 -20.48 -2.16
N TYR A 137 10.91 -19.70 -2.08
CA TYR A 137 11.31 -18.81 -3.18
C TYR A 137 11.54 -19.56 -4.48
N ALA A 138 12.30 -20.66 -4.45
CA ALA A 138 12.57 -21.47 -5.63
C ALA A 138 11.29 -22.10 -6.21
N ARG A 139 10.36 -22.56 -5.37
CA ARG A 139 9.02 -23.04 -5.79
C ARG A 139 8.21 -21.94 -6.47
N ALA A 140 8.22 -20.72 -5.92
CA ALA A 140 7.53 -19.58 -6.53
C ALA A 140 8.13 -19.22 -7.90
N VAL A 141 9.48 -19.23 -8.04
CA VAL A 141 10.15 -19.03 -9.34
C VAL A 141 9.76 -20.12 -10.34
N PHE A 142 9.70 -21.38 -9.91
CA PHE A 142 9.29 -22.50 -10.76
C PHE A 142 7.85 -22.32 -11.25
N LYS A 143 6.92 -21.94 -10.36
CA LYS A 143 5.52 -21.63 -10.71
C LYS A 143 5.42 -20.54 -11.78
N LEU A 144 6.15 -19.43 -11.57
CA LEU A 144 6.14 -18.30 -12.50
C LEU A 144 6.75 -18.64 -13.84
N LYS A 145 7.81 -19.46 -13.88
CA LYS A 145 8.36 -19.96 -15.14
C LYS A 145 7.36 -20.82 -15.91
N GLY A 146 6.56 -21.62 -15.22
CA GLY A 146 5.48 -22.41 -15.84
C GLY A 146 4.34 -21.54 -16.38
N GLN A 147 3.99 -20.45 -15.69
CA GLN A 147 2.91 -19.55 -16.11
C GLN A 147 3.34 -18.53 -17.18
N GLY A 148 4.59 -18.06 -17.14
CA GLY A 148 5.15 -17.12 -18.12
C GLY A 148 5.67 -17.74 -19.42
N ALA A 149 5.63 -19.08 -19.55
CA ALA A 149 6.03 -19.78 -20.77
C ALA A 149 4.89 -19.89 -21.82
N LEU A 150 3.70 -19.35 -21.54
CA LEU A 150 2.53 -19.39 -22.42
C LEU A 150 2.34 -18.16 -23.31
N ASP A 151 3.26 -17.19 -23.29
CA ASP A 151 3.24 -16.04 -24.20
C ASP A 151 4.54 -15.97 -25.01
N LYS A 152 4.57 -16.71 -26.12
CA LYS A 152 5.47 -16.51 -27.26
C LYS A 152 4.75 -16.86 -28.56
#